data_AF-K9EFU7-F1
#
_entry.id   AF-K9EFU7-F1
#
_cell.length_a   1.000
_cell.length_b   1.000
_cell.length_c   1.000
_cell.angle_alpha   90.00
_cell.angle_beta   90.00
_cell.angle_gamma   90.00
#
_symmetry.space_group_name_H-M   'P 1'
#
loop_
_entity.id
_entity.type
_entity.pdbx_description
1 polymer ?
#
loop_
_entity_poly.entity_id
_entity_poly.type
_entity_poly.pdbx_seq_one_letter_code
_entity_poly.pdbx_strand_id
1 'polypeptide(L)'
;MKKSCFAQGLVGGIALALVGTQLGAPAQASADPLSPDRIYENVYHFKNSLSTGIADFAIRYGDENDVALVGDWDGNNTDTLMLRRGNTFLGINEHATGNADFVFKYGDAGDAVLVGDWDGDGVDTMMVRRGNTFFVKNDLETGTAEYEFKYGDAGDAV
;
A
#
# COMPACT_ATOMS: atom_id res chain seq x y z
N MET A 1 -41.53 23.51 -22.59
CA MET A 1 -42.84 23.86 -21.98
C MET A 1 -42.70 23.74 -20.47
N LYS A 2 -42.94 24.85 -19.77
CA LYS A 2 -42.93 24.99 -18.31
C LYS A 2 -44.07 24.17 -17.69
N LYS A 3 -43.86 23.59 -16.50
CA LYS A 3 -44.80 23.66 -15.38
C LYS A 3 -44.05 23.59 -14.05
N SER A 4 -43.90 24.75 -13.41
CA SER A 4 -43.69 24.84 -11.96
C SER A 4 -45.05 24.68 -11.28
N CYS A 5 -45.10 24.01 -10.12
CA CYS A 5 -46.16 24.24 -9.16
C CYS A 5 -45.61 24.06 -7.73
N PHE A 6 -45.86 25.06 -6.90
CA PHE A 6 -45.46 25.21 -5.50
C PHE A 6 -46.72 25.04 -4.64
N ALA A 7 -46.65 24.36 -3.50
CA ALA A 7 -47.59 24.56 -2.40
C ALA A 7 -46.97 24.12 -1.06
N GLN A 8 -46.97 25.06 -0.10
CA GLN A 8 -46.59 24.90 1.31
C GLN A 8 -47.71 24.23 2.13
N GLY A 9 -47.33 23.59 3.24
CA GLY A 9 -48.24 23.23 4.34
C GLY A 9 -47.55 22.44 5.45
N LEU A 10 -47.09 23.15 6.49
CA LEU A 10 -46.80 22.60 7.83
C LEU A 10 -48.16 22.63 8.61
N VAL A 11 -48.60 21.64 9.38
CA VAL A 11 -48.29 21.39 10.81
C VAL A 11 -49.08 20.15 11.27
N GLY A 12 -48.44 19.28 12.08
CA GLY A 12 -49.11 18.66 13.25
C GLY A 12 -49.25 17.14 13.29
N GLY A 13 -48.51 16.49 14.20
CA GLY A 13 -48.97 15.27 14.89
C GLY A 13 -48.14 13.98 14.74
N ILE A 14 -47.14 13.80 15.62
CA ILE A 14 -46.83 12.61 16.47
C ILE A 14 -47.63 11.32 16.13
N ALA A 15 -47.11 10.09 15.95
CA ALA A 15 -45.79 9.48 16.13
C ALA A 15 -45.74 8.07 15.49
N LEU A 16 -44.51 7.51 15.48
CA LEU A 16 -44.18 6.08 15.62
C LEU A 16 -43.88 5.22 14.36
N ALA A 17 -42.69 5.48 13.81
CA ALA A 17 -41.54 4.59 13.54
C ALA A 17 -41.61 3.34 12.60
N LEU A 18 -40.45 3.16 11.93
CA LEU A 18 -39.94 2.04 11.09
C LEU A 18 -40.47 1.99 9.65
N VAL A 19 -39.67 1.92 8.57
CA VAL A 19 -38.31 1.43 8.32
C VAL A 19 -37.65 2.31 7.23
N GLY A 20 -36.37 2.66 7.42
CA GLY A 20 -35.57 3.35 6.40
C GLY A 20 -35.21 2.43 5.24
N THR A 21 -35.41 2.88 4.01
CA THR A 21 -34.70 2.33 2.86
C THR A 21 -33.36 3.06 2.77
N GLN A 22 -32.36 2.49 3.42
CA GLN A 22 -30.99 2.93 3.30
C GLN A 22 -30.55 2.74 1.84
N LEU A 23 -30.24 3.84 1.15
CA LEU A 23 -29.39 3.83 -0.03
C LEU A 23 -28.00 3.37 0.43
N GLY A 24 -27.79 2.05 0.44
CA GLY A 24 -26.47 1.48 0.61
C GLY A 24 -25.68 1.70 -0.68
N ALA A 25 -24.86 2.76 -0.72
CA ALA A 25 -23.64 2.70 -1.51
C ALA A 25 -22.82 1.49 -1.00
N PRO A 26 -22.12 0.74 -1.88
CA PRO A 26 -21.30 -0.37 -1.42
C PRO A 26 -20.27 0.16 -0.42
N ALA A 27 -20.33 -0.40 0.78
CA ALA A 27 -19.26 -0.30 1.74
C ALA A 27 -18.11 -1.23 1.33
N GLN A 28 -16.92 -0.90 1.84
CA GLN A 28 -15.74 -1.74 2.07
C GLN A 28 -14.67 -1.70 0.95
N ALA A 29 -13.40 -1.39 1.22
CA ALA A 29 -12.67 -1.39 2.49
C ALA A 29 -11.73 -0.18 2.59
N SER A 30 -11.93 0.68 3.58
CA SER A 30 -10.82 1.44 4.17
C SER A 30 -10.48 0.74 5.49
N ALA A 31 -9.76 -0.38 5.41
CA ALA A 31 -9.18 -0.96 6.61
C ALA A 31 -8.12 0.02 7.12
N ASP A 32 -8.31 0.50 8.35
CA ASP A 32 -7.28 1.21 9.09
C ASP A 32 -6.03 0.31 9.12
N PRO A 33 -4.88 0.76 8.57
CA PRO A 33 -3.67 -0.06 8.47
C PRO A 33 -3.10 -0.47 9.84
N LEU A 34 -3.62 0.08 10.95
CA LEU A 34 -3.17 -0.15 12.31
C LEU A 34 -4.18 -0.89 13.20
N SER A 35 -5.22 -1.51 12.63
CA SER A 35 -6.23 -2.22 13.43
C SER A 35 -5.69 -3.55 13.99
N PRO A 36 -5.69 -3.75 15.33
CA PRO A 36 -5.19 -4.96 15.96
C PRO A 36 -6.07 -6.21 15.72
N ASP A 37 -7.29 -6.04 15.21
CA ASP A 37 -8.23 -7.15 14.90
C ASP A 37 -8.18 -7.58 13.42
N ARG A 38 -7.11 -7.21 12.69
CA ARG A 38 -6.99 -7.47 11.25
C ARG A 38 -6.83 -8.97 10.95
N ILE A 39 -7.67 -9.47 10.07
CA ILE A 39 -7.45 -10.78 9.44
C ILE A 39 -6.44 -10.58 8.30
N TYR A 40 -5.26 -11.18 8.44
CA TYR A 40 -4.28 -11.24 7.36
C TYR A 40 -4.67 -12.31 6.35
N GLU A 41 -4.92 -11.90 5.11
CA GLU A 41 -5.34 -12.82 4.05
C GLU A 41 -4.15 -13.47 3.34
N ASN A 42 -3.00 -12.80 3.31
CA ASN A 42 -1.79 -13.32 2.66
C ASN A 42 -0.87 -14.06 3.63
N VAL A 43 -0.25 -15.13 3.13
CA VAL A 43 0.83 -15.88 3.80
C VAL A 43 2.05 -15.87 2.88
N TYR A 44 3.17 -15.34 3.35
CA TYR A 44 4.44 -15.31 2.63
C TYR A 44 5.36 -16.39 3.17
N HIS A 45 5.86 -17.25 2.29
CA HIS A 45 6.77 -18.35 2.62
C HIS A 45 8.19 -17.99 2.20
N PHE A 46 9.12 -18.01 3.16
CA PHE A 46 10.50 -17.62 2.93
C PHE A 46 11.43 -18.83 2.92
N LYS A 47 12.38 -18.81 2.00
CA LYS A 47 13.42 -19.82 1.91
C LYS A 47 14.76 -19.16 1.61
N ASN A 48 15.69 -19.27 2.54
CA ASN A 48 17.02 -18.67 2.48
C ASN A 48 18.02 -19.57 1.74
N SER A 49 17.53 -20.59 1.04
CA SER A 49 18.35 -21.50 0.24
C SER A 49 17.67 -21.85 -1.09
N LEU A 50 18.48 -21.92 -2.14
CA LEU A 50 18.07 -22.39 -3.46
C LEU A 50 18.00 -23.93 -3.49
N SER A 51 17.14 -24.49 -2.65
CA SER A 51 16.93 -25.93 -2.50
C SER A 51 15.45 -26.30 -2.53
N THR A 52 15.14 -27.55 -2.87
CA THR A 52 13.78 -28.08 -2.76
C THR A 52 13.40 -28.30 -1.28
N GLY A 53 12.11 -28.22 -0.94
CA GLY A 53 11.61 -28.61 0.38
C GLY A 53 10.65 -27.58 0.97
N ILE A 54 10.47 -27.63 2.29
CA ILE A 54 9.63 -26.69 3.03
C ILE A 54 10.31 -25.33 3.17
N ALA A 55 9.49 -24.29 3.37
CA ALA A 55 9.95 -22.95 3.73
C ALA A 55 10.63 -22.96 5.10
N ASP A 56 11.59 -22.06 5.30
CA ASP A 56 12.30 -21.92 6.56
C ASP A 56 11.40 -21.23 7.61
N PHE A 57 10.57 -20.27 7.14
CA PHE A 57 9.53 -19.64 7.94
C PHE A 57 8.41 -19.09 7.04
N ALA A 58 7.30 -18.66 7.67
CA ALA A 58 6.20 -18.02 6.99
C ALA A 58 5.61 -16.87 7.81
N ILE A 59 5.21 -15.80 7.14
CA ILE A 59 4.63 -14.60 7.76
C ILE A 59 3.21 -14.40 7.24
N ARG A 60 2.28 -14.10 8.14
CA ARG A 60 0.94 -13.60 7.80
C ARG A 60 0.92 -12.09 7.89
N TYR A 61 0.73 -11.42 6.75
CA TYR A 61 0.79 -9.97 6.69
C TYR A 61 0.03 -9.45 5.47
N GLY A 62 -0.55 -8.26 5.56
CA GLY A 62 -1.21 -7.64 4.40
C GLY A 62 -2.64 -8.08 4.11
N ASP A 63 -3.21 -7.42 3.10
CA ASP A 63 -4.50 -7.71 2.47
C ASP A 63 -4.26 -8.27 1.06
N GLU A 64 -5.28 -8.91 0.47
CA GLU A 64 -5.22 -9.60 -0.83
C GLU A 64 -4.58 -8.81 -1.97
N ASN A 65 -4.75 -7.48 -1.99
CA ASN A 65 -4.28 -6.62 -3.10
C ASN A 65 -2.93 -5.92 -2.84
N ASP A 66 -2.27 -6.24 -1.73
CA ASP A 66 -0.95 -5.70 -1.44
C ASP A 66 0.12 -6.37 -2.29
N VAL A 67 1.10 -5.59 -2.76
CA VAL A 67 2.29 -6.12 -3.43
C VAL A 67 3.41 -6.25 -2.41
N ALA A 68 3.98 -7.45 -2.29
CA ALA A 68 5.13 -7.71 -1.44
C ALA A 68 6.45 -7.29 -2.08
N LEU A 69 7.29 -6.67 -1.27
CA LEU A 69 8.64 -6.21 -1.55
C LEU A 69 9.56 -6.74 -0.45
N VAL A 70 10.82 -6.99 -0.78
CA VAL A 70 11.80 -7.61 0.11
C VAL A 70 13.10 -6.85 -0.01
N GLY A 71 13.70 -6.49 1.13
CA GLY A 71 14.97 -5.76 1.22
C GLY A 71 15.41 -5.56 2.66
N ASP A 72 16.64 -5.09 2.84
CA ASP A 72 17.26 -4.74 4.11
C ASP A 72 16.97 -3.27 4.49
N TRP A 73 15.80 -3.03 5.08
CA TRP A 73 15.30 -1.68 5.34
C TRP A 73 15.99 -0.95 6.52
N ASP A 74 16.69 -1.69 7.38
CA ASP A 74 17.33 -1.15 8.59
C ASP A 74 18.87 -1.30 8.57
N GLY A 75 19.43 -1.84 7.49
CA GLY A 75 20.87 -1.98 7.27
C GLY A 75 21.51 -3.07 8.15
N ASN A 76 20.73 -4.06 8.59
CA ASN A 76 21.21 -5.11 9.46
C ASN A 76 21.72 -6.36 8.71
N ASN A 77 21.71 -6.32 7.37
CA ASN A 77 22.00 -7.40 6.41
C ASN A 77 20.97 -8.54 6.41
N THR A 78 19.73 -8.27 6.82
CA THR A 78 18.63 -9.24 6.78
C THR A 78 17.43 -8.67 6.04
N ASP A 79 17.07 -9.35 4.95
CA ASP A 79 15.89 -8.95 4.20
C ASP A 79 14.59 -9.20 5.00
N THR A 80 13.74 -8.19 4.99
CA THR A 80 12.42 -8.22 5.63
C THR A 80 11.34 -7.73 4.67
N LEU A 81 10.07 -7.92 5.04
CA LEU A 81 8.94 -7.70 4.15
C LEU A 81 8.49 -6.23 4.20
N MET A 82 8.17 -5.68 3.03
CA MET A 82 7.40 -4.44 2.90
C MET A 82 6.21 -4.68 1.98
N LEU A 83 5.05 -4.12 2.33
CA LEU A 83 3.87 -4.18 1.49
C LEU A 83 3.59 -2.84 0.85
N ARG A 84 3.24 -2.87 -0.43
CA ARG A 84 2.76 -1.71 -1.18
C ARG A 84 1.26 -1.81 -1.40
N ARG A 85 0.56 -0.74 -1.02
CA ARG A 85 -0.86 -0.51 -1.28
C ARG A 85 -1.05 0.82 -2.01
N GLY A 86 -1.19 0.76 -3.33
CA GLY A 86 -1.19 1.96 -4.16
C GLY A 86 0.15 2.69 -4.04
N ASN A 87 0.16 3.88 -3.46
CA ASN A 87 1.39 4.64 -3.17
C ASN A 87 1.79 4.64 -1.68
N THR A 88 1.15 3.81 -0.86
CA THR A 88 1.48 3.64 0.56
C THR A 88 2.32 2.39 0.75
N PHE A 89 3.37 2.49 1.54
CA PHE A 89 4.30 1.42 1.88
C PHE A 89 4.23 1.13 3.37
N LEU A 90 4.18 -0.15 3.74
CA LEU A 90 4.03 -0.64 5.09
C LEU A 90 5.13 -1.67 5.35
N GLY A 91 6.16 -1.29 6.09
CA GLY A 91 7.34 -2.12 6.35
C GLY A 91 7.35 -2.73 7.75
N ILE A 92 8.04 -3.86 7.87
CA ILE A 92 8.40 -4.50 9.14
C ILE A 92 9.91 -4.76 9.16
N ASN A 93 10.56 -4.59 10.30
CA ASN A 93 11.99 -4.84 10.49
C ASN A 93 12.27 -6.20 11.15
N GLU A 94 11.23 -6.87 11.63
CA GLU A 94 11.32 -8.24 12.12
C GLU A 94 10.36 -9.13 11.34
N HIS A 95 10.64 -10.43 11.25
CA HIS A 95 9.73 -11.42 10.65
C HIS A 95 8.51 -11.70 11.55
N ALA A 96 7.81 -10.64 11.96
CA ALA A 96 6.69 -10.65 12.87
C ALA A 96 5.36 -10.40 12.14
N THR A 97 4.30 -11.02 12.64
CA THR A 97 2.93 -10.71 12.24
C THR A 97 2.41 -9.56 13.10
N GLY A 98 1.74 -8.57 12.52
CA GLY A 98 1.24 -7.46 13.33
C GLY A 98 1.00 -6.17 12.56
N ASN A 99 1.26 -5.05 13.23
CA ASN A 99 1.25 -3.73 12.63
C ASN A 99 2.55 -3.50 11.86
N ALA A 100 2.55 -2.53 10.95
CA ALA A 100 3.78 -2.04 10.35
C ALA A 100 4.65 -1.33 11.40
N ASP A 101 5.97 -1.53 11.32
CA ASP A 101 6.94 -0.79 12.12
C ASP A 101 7.09 0.64 11.59
N PHE A 102 6.93 0.81 10.27
CA PHE A 102 6.97 2.11 9.61
C PHE A 102 6.04 2.16 8.39
N VAL A 103 5.51 3.36 8.12
CA VAL A 103 4.59 3.61 7.02
C VAL A 103 4.94 4.92 6.35
N PHE A 104 5.04 4.92 5.03
CA PHE A 104 5.29 6.12 4.24
C PHE A 104 4.56 6.09 2.90
N LYS A 105 4.53 7.24 2.22
CA LYS A 105 3.97 7.37 0.87
C LYS A 105 5.00 7.89 -0.12
N TYR A 106 5.07 7.26 -1.27
CA TYR A 106 5.98 7.65 -2.33
C TYR A 106 5.46 7.26 -3.72
N GLY A 107 5.70 8.13 -4.70
CA GLY A 107 5.27 7.94 -6.09
C GLY A 107 3.75 7.87 -6.28
N ASP A 108 3.36 7.35 -7.45
CA ASP A 108 1.99 7.12 -7.84
C ASP A 108 1.64 5.63 -7.80
N ALA A 109 0.35 5.32 -7.64
CA ALA A 109 -0.12 3.94 -7.58
C ALA A 109 0.16 3.12 -8.86
N GLY A 110 0.36 3.78 -10.00
CA GLY A 110 0.67 3.15 -11.28
C GLY A 110 2.16 2.93 -11.56
N ASP A 111 3.04 3.42 -10.70
CA ASP A 111 4.49 3.28 -10.95
C ASP A 111 4.96 1.84 -10.74
N ALA A 112 5.98 1.44 -11.50
CA ALA A 112 6.76 0.26 -11.20
C ALA A 112 7.73 0.60 -10.06
N VAL A 113 7.93 -0.33 -9.13
CA VAL A 113 8.75 -0.14 -7.95
C VAL A 113 9.96 -1.07 -8.01
N LEU A 114 11.12 -0.53 -7.69
CA LEU A 114 12.38 -1.25 -7.57
C LEU A 114 12.92 -1.03 -6.15
N VAL A 115 13.58 -2.06 -5.63
CA VAL A 115 14.18 -2.10 -4.30
C VAL A 115 15.68 -2.33 -4.45
N GLY A 116 16.46 -1.65 -3.63
CA GLY A 116 17.90 -1.87 -3.52
C GLY A 116 18.61 -0.72 -2.81
N ASP A 117 19.87 -0.95 -2.48
CA ASP A 117 20.82 0.08 -2.06
C ASP A 117 21.29 0.90 -3.28
N TRP A 118 20.75 2.12 -3.41
CA TRP A 118 21.01 2.98 -4.57
C TRP A 118 22.17 3.97 -4.34
N ASP A 119 22.56 4.23 -3.09
CA ASP A 119 23.60 5.19 -2.73
C ASP A 119 24.85 4.55 -2.10
N GLY A 120 24.81 3.25 -1.83
CA GLY A 120 25.92 2.43 -1.36
C GLY A 120 26.11 2.45 0.14
N ASP A 121 25.09 2.81 0.92
CA ASP A 121 25.17 2.88 2.39
C ASP A 121 24.87 1.55 3.10
N GLY A 122 24.43 0.53 2.36
CA GLY A 122 24.06 -0.79 2.86
C GLY A 122 22.61 -0.90 3.34
N VAL A 123 21.76 0.10 3.10
CA VAL A 123 20.32 0.08 3.39
C VAL A 123 19.55 0.03 2.07
N ASP A 124 18.67 -0.95 1.93
CA ASP A 124 17.78 -1.00 0.78
C ASP A 124 16.71 0.10 0.87
N THR A 125 16.51 0.82 -0.23
CA THR A 125 15.51 1.86 -0.36
C THR A 125 14.78 1.74 -1.69
N MET A 126 14.04 2.78 -2.09
CA MET A 126 13.01 2.67 -3.12
C MET A 126 13.33 3.53 -4.33
N MET A 127 13.11 2.95 -5.50
CA MET A 127 13.06 3.68 -6.75
C MET A 127 11.71 3.41 -7.42
N VAL A 128 11.06 4.46 -7.94
CA VAL A 128 9.87 4.32 -8.76
C VAL A 128 10.18 4.65 -10.22
N ARG A 129 9.60 3.88 -11.14
CA ARG A 129 9.77 4.06 -12.57
C ARG A 129 8.43 4.40 -13.21
N ARG A 130 8.45 5.46 -14.03
CA ARG A 130 7.33 5.92 -14.84
C ARG A 130 7.78 6.14 -16.29
N GLY A 131 7.42 5.21 -17.16
CA GLY A 131 7.92 5.21 -18.54
C GLY A 131 9.44 5.01 -18.55
N ASN A 132 10.19 5.94 -19.15
CA ASN A 132 11.65 5.91 -19.17
C ASN A 132 12.30 6.79 -18.07
N THR A 133 11.49 7.34 -17.16
CA THR A 133 11.97 8.15 -16.03
C THR A 133 12.01 7.32 -14.75
N PHE A 134 13.08 7.49 -13.98
CA PHE A 134 13.35 6.85 -12.71
C PHE A 134 13.49 7.92 -11.63
N PHE A 135 12.87 7.66 -10.48
CA PHE A 135 12.80 8.56 -9.34
C PHE A 135 13.33 7.82 -8.11
N VAL A 136 14.53 8.19 -7.67
CA VAL A 136 15.25 7.54 -6.56
C VAL A 136 14.93 8.24 -5.25
N LYS A 137 14.71 7.45 -4.20
CA LYS A 137 14.53 7.93 -2.85
C LYS A 137 15.34 7.07 -1.88
N ASN A 138 16.36 7.68 -1.29
CA ASN A 138 17.31 7.03 -0.38
C ASN A 138 16.88 7.12 1.10
N ASP A 139 15.59 7.32 1.36
CA ASP A 139 15.03 7.29 2.71
C ASP A 139 13.63 6.67 2.68
N LEU A 140 13.17 6.21 3.85
CA LEU A 140 11.86 5.55 4.02
C LEU A 140 10.81 6.50 4.63
N GLU A 141 10.87 7.78 4.27
CA GLU A 141 9.92 8.80 4.71
C GLU A 141 8.92 9.17 3.60
N THR A 142 7.86 9.88 3.95
CA THR A 142 6.94 10.41 2.94
C THR A 142 7.57 11.62 2.27
N GLY A 143 7.61 11.65 0.93
CA GLY A 143 8.18 12.81 0.24
C GLY A 143 8.31 12.64 -1.27
N THR A 144 9.13 13.50 -1.87
CA THR A 144 9.50 13.43 -3.28
C THR A 144 10.83 12.68 -3.46
N ALA A 145 11.18 12.44 -4.71
CA ALA A 145 12.45 11.84 -5.08
C ALA A 145 13.62 12.77 -4.75
N GLU A 146 14.76 12.18 -4.40
CA GLU A 146 16.03 12.89 -4.27
C GLU A 146 16.71 13.04 -5.63
N TYR A 147 16.71 11.98 -6.45
CA TYR A 147 17.27 11.99 -7.79
C TYR A 147 16.25 11.58 -8.84
N GLU A 148 16.31 12.24 -9.99
CA GLU A 148 15.54 11.87 -11.18
C GLU A 148 16.50 11.68 -12.36
N PHE A 149 16.35 10.56 -13.07
CA PHE A 149 17.08 10.35 -14.32
C PHE A 149 16.21 9.63 -15.34
N LYS A 150 16.64 9.68 -16.60
CA LYS A 150 16.01 8.96 -17.71
C LYS A 150 16.97 7.94 -18.29
N TYR A 151 16.44 6.78 -18.67
CA TYR A 151 17.22 5.74 -19.33
C TYR A 151 16.44 5.19 -20.52
N GLY A 152 17.11 5.07 -21.68
CA GLY A 152 16.48 4.71 -22.95
C GLY A 152 15.67 5.85 -23.59
N ASP A 153 15.16 5.58 -24.78
CA ASP A 153 14.31 6.51 -25.53
C ASP A 153 12.87 6.52 -24.97
N ALA A 154 12.08 7.54 -25.35
CA ALA A 154 10.74 7.76 -24.80
C ALA A 154 9.70 6.66 -25.10
N GLY A 155 10.07 5.63 -25.88
CA GLY A 155 9.23 4.47 -26.20
C GLY A 155 9.79 3.13 -25.68
N ASP A 156 10.95 3.14 -25.03
CA ASP A 156 11.59 1.91 -24.61
C ASP A 156 10.92 1.32 -23.36
N ALA A 157 10.70 0.01 -23.40
CA ALA A 157 10.46 -0.78 -22.21
C ALA A 157 11.83 -1.14 -21.60
N VAL A 158 12.31 -0.27 -20.71
CA VAL A 158 13.52 -0.46 -19.91
C VAL A 158 13.28 -1.22 -18.62
#